data_AF-A0A1C4Y855-F1
#
_entry.id   AF-A0A1C4Y855-F1
#
_cell.length_a   1.000
_cell.length_b   1.000
_cell.length_c   1.000
_cell.angle_alpha   90.00
_cell.angle_beta   90.00
_cell.angle_gamma   90.00
#
_symmetry.space_group_name_H-M   'P 1'
#
loop_
_entity.id
_entity.type
_entity.pdbx_description
1 polymer ?
#
loop_
_entity_poly.entity_id
_entity_poly.type
_entity_poly.pdbx_seq_one_letter_code
_entity_poly.pdbx_strand_id
1 'polypeptide(L)'
;MAQRVGAGRPFRYCRDNDGACQRASRNSRMRHRNAPGLPGQVARTWEAVERLDQIVETLTESLHAELSPVGVQRQLAQARAEAAAEVAAAQTERDEARDDAEAAAADAARAREQARVARAEADDARQDAEQAGRRATAADERARHAEAARDQARHDVSAAEALRAQAERDRDQARVEVRDLRAERDTERQRVTDLTVERDAARADAERATRAAAEATERAGRWQAEVQDVRRQIEQARADAARTRAEAADAARAREQADRARDRAQVAAQQADDARQEAAELAARLRAELAATAAHRDTLTAELAAARQATATAEGQVTALTVRLDAAETDRDAAQRRVAQLGDQVSDLALALARLGPTPTGGADT
;
A
#
# COMPACT_ATOMS: atom_id res chain seq x y z
N MET A 1 -47.09 -141.31 174.85
CA MET A 1 -48.31 -141.11 175.68
C MET A 1 -48.65 -139.62 175.69
N ALA A 2 -49.89 -139.25 176.00
CA ALA A 2 -50.37 -137.86 176.02
C ALA A 2 -50.58 -137.35 177.45
N GLN A 3 -50.81 -136.04 177.65
CA GLN A 3 -52.08 -135.58 178.23
C GLN A 3 -52.29 -134.04 178.33
N ARG A 4 -53.59 -133.70 178.28
CA ARG A 4 -54.32 -132.59 178.95
C ARG A 4 -54.49 -131.22 178.29
N VAL A 5 -55.69 -130.71 178.58
CA VAL A 5 -56.29 -129.42 178.24
C VAL A 5 -56.31 -128.56 179.51
N GLY A 6 -56.19 -127.24 179.37
CA GLY A 6 -56.45 -126.26 180.43
C GLY A 6 -57.07 -125.01 179.83
N ALA A 7 -58.05 -124.40 180.52
CA ALA A 7 -58.82 -123.26 180.04
C ALA A 7 -58.64 -122.03 180.95
N GLY A 8 -58.52 -120.84 180.38
CA GLY A 8 -58.45 -119.60 181.17
C GLY A 8 -58.33 -118.31 180.34
N ARG A 9 -59.28 -117.38 180.57
CA ARG A 9 -59.37 -115.97 180.12
C ARG A 9 -59.46 -115.69 178.59
N PRO A 10 -60.44 -114.85 178.16
CA PRO A 10 -60.51 -114.34 176.78
C PRO A 10 -59.62 -113.09 176.57
N PHE A 11 -59.05 -112.97 175.37
CA PHE A 11 -58.38 -111.74 174.92
C PHE A 11 -59.38 -110.69 174.44
N ARG A 12 -59.08 -109.41 174.66
CA ARG A 12 -60.06 -108.30 174.55
C ARG A 12 -59.99 -107.44 173.28
N TYR A 13 -59.04 -107.69 172.38
CA TYR A 13 -58.89 -106.95 171.13
C TYR A 13 -58.72 -107.90 169.95
N CYS A 14 -59.32 -107.55 168.81
CA CYS A 14 -59.48 -108.45 167.68
C CYS A 14 -58.16 -108.70 166.94
N ARG A 15 -57.89 -109.98 166.64
CA ARG A 15 -56.93 -110.39 165.62
C ARG A 15 -57.58 -110.14 164.26
N ASP A 16 -56.99 -109.25 163.45
CA ASP A 16 -57.66 -108.72 162.26
C ASP A 16 -57.60 -109.71 161.08
N ASN A 17 -58.60 -110.57 161.00
CA ASN A 17 -58.82 -111.44 159.85
C ASN A 17 -59.42 -110.59 158.71
N ASP A 18 -58.66 -110.43 157.62
CA ASP A 18 -59.07 -109.85 156.34
C ASP A 18 -59.80 -108.50 156.44
N GLY A 19 -59.34 -107.61 157.33
CA GLY A 19 -59.90 -106.26 157.49
C GLY A 19 -61.38 -106.23 157.90
N ALA A 20 -61.89 -107.31 158.50
CA ALA A 20 -63.25 -107.34 159.04
C ALA A 20 -63.43 -106.27 160.13
N CYS A 21 -62.40 -106.03 160.95
CA CYS A 21 -62.43 -105.01 161.99
C CYS A 21 -62.46 -103.59 161.40
N GLN A 22 -61.62 -103.32 160.38
CA GLN A 22 -61.58 -102.04 159.68
C GLN A 22 -62.92 -101.72 158.98
N ARG A 23 -63.54 -102.73 158.35
CA ARG A 23 -64.87 -102.60 157.72
C ARG A 23 -65.97 -102.35 158.76
N ALA A 24 -65.97 -103.05 159.90
CA ALA A 24 -66.92 -102.81 160.99
C ALA A 24 -66.78 -101.39 161.58
N SER A 25 -65.54 -100.94 161.82
CA SER A 25 -65.22 -99.57 162.25
C SER A 25 -65.79 -98.51 161.29
N ARG A 26 -65.51 -98.65 159.99
CA ARG A 26 -66.02 -97.73 158.95
C ARG A 26 -67.56 -97.74 158.86
N ASN A 27 -68.21 -98.89 159.03
CA ASN A 27 -69.67 -99.00 159.02
C ASN A 27 -70.30 -98.36 160.27
N SER A 28 -69.65 -98.49 161.44
CA SER A 28 -70.07 -97.81 162.68
C SER A 28 -69.96 -96.29 162.56
N ARG A 29 -68.83 -95.78 162.03
CA ARG A 29 -68.65 -94.35 161.73
C ARG A 29 -69.73 -93.82 160.77
N MET A 30 -70.02 -94.52 159.68
CA MET A 30 -71.13 -94.13 158.78
C MET A 30 -72.49 -94.07 159.50
N ARG A 31 -72.78 -95.04 160.38
CA ARG A 31 -74.04 -95.05 161.15
C ARG A 31 -74.13 -93.88 162.12
N HIS A 32 -73.03 -93.45 162.76
CA HIS A 32 -73.02 -92.26 163.61
C HIS A 32 -73.13 -90.96 162.78
N ARG A 33 -72.41 -90.87 161.66
CA ARG A 33 -72.42 -89.73 160.71
C ARG A 33 -73.81 -89.45 160.11
N ASN A 34 -74.58 -90.51 159.89
CA ASN A 34 -75.93 -90.47 159.29
C ASN A 34 -77.07 -90.64 160.31
N ALA A 35 -76.79 -90.64 161.62
CA ALA A 35 -77.83 -90.71 162.64
C ALA A 35 -78.68 -89.41 162.66
N PRO A 36 -80.03 -89.50 162.65
CA PRO A 36 -80.87 -88.31 162.79
C PRO A 36 -80.82 -87.76 164.22
N GLY A 37 -80.76 -86.42 164.34
CA GLY A 37 -80.71 -85.71 165.62
C GLY A 37 -79.34 -85.13 165.99
N LEU A 38 -79.26 -84.56 167.19
CA LEU A 38 -78.07 -83.86 167.73
C LEU A 38 -76.75 -84.65 167.59
N PRO A 39 -76.66 -85.95 167.92
CA PRO A 39 -75.39 -86.69 167.82
C PRO A 39 -74.81 -86.74 166.40
N GLY A 40 -75.65 -86.85 165.37
CA GLY A 40 -75.20 -86.82 163.97
C GLY A 40 -74.82 -85.42 163.48
N GLN A 41 -75.41 -84.36 164.07
CA GLN A 41 -74.97 -82.98 163.83
C GLN A 41 -73.62 -82.69 164.51
N VAL A 42 -73.43 -83.16 165.75
CA VAL A 42 -72.16 -83.09 166.49
C VAL A 42 -71.06 -83.86 165.75
N ALA A 43 -71.35 -85.06 165.24
CA ALA A 43 -70.39 -85.82 164.42
C ALA A 43 -69.97 -85.04 163.16
N ARG A 44 -70.93 -84.46 162.40
CA ARG A 44 -70.62 -83.69 161.19
C ARG A 44 -69.93 -82.35 161.46
N THR A 45 -70.16 -81.73 162.62
CA THR A 45 -69.41 -80.51 163.01
C THR A 45 -68.00 -80.85 163.48
N TRP A 46 -67.77 -81.99 164.16
CA TRP A 46 -66.42 -82.49 164.42
C TRP A 46 -65.65 -82.83 163.15
N GLU A 47 -66.28 -83.48 162.16
CA GLU A 47 -65.64 -83.72 160.85
C GLU A 47 -65.39 -82.41 160.06
N ALA A 48 -66.19 -81.36 160.29
CA ALA A 48 -65.95 -80.04 159.72
C ALA A 48 -64.78 -79.32 160.42
N VAL A 49 -64.63 -79.49 161.74
CA VAL A 49 -63.45 -79.04 162.50
C VAL A 49 -62.21 -79.81 162.07
N GLU A 50 -62.25 -81.14 161.99
CA GLU A 50 -61.16 -82.01 161.51
C GLU A 50 -60.72 -81.64 160.07
N ARG A 51 -61.69 -81.28 159.20
CA ARG A 51 -61.39 -80.75 157.85
C ARG A 51 -60.83 -79.33 157.87
N LEU A 52 -61.27 -78.46 158.78
CA LEU A 52 -60.69 -77.12 158.94
C LEU A 52 -59.27 -77.22 159.49
N ASP A 53 -59.02 -78.12 160.43
CA ASP A 53 -57.70 -78.40 161.00
C ASP A 53 -56.76 -78.94 159.90
N GLN A 54 -57.22 -79.89 159.08
CA GLN A 54 -56.49 -80.35 157.89
C GLN A 54 -56.20 -79.22 156.88
N ILE A 55 -57.14 -78.29 156.66
CA ILE A 55 -56.95 -77.13 155.79
C ILE A 55 -55.95 -76.13 156.40
N VAL A 56 -56.00 -75.91 157.71
CA VAL A 56 -55.03 -75.08 158.45
C VAL A 56 -53.65 -75.71 158.45
N GLU A 57 -53.55 -77.04 158.58
CA GLU A 57 -52.31 -77.80 158.46
C GLU A 57 -51.72 -77.64 157.05
N THR A 58 -52.48 -77.96 155.99
CA THR A 58 -52.02 -77.80 154.60
C THR A 58 -51.69 -76.34 154.24
N LEU A 59 -52.44 -75.37 154.76
CA LEU A 59 -52.12 -73.94 154.62
C LEU A 59 -50.85 -73.56 155.38
N THR A 60 -50.63 -74.13 156.58
CA THR A 60 -49.43 -73.86 157.38
C THR A 60 -48.20 -74.51 156.76
N GLU A 61 -48.31 -75.73 156.23
CA GLU A 61 -47.26 -76.39 155.45
C GLU A 61 -46.95 -75.61 154.16
N SER A 62 -47.96 -75.15 153.43
CA SER A 62 -47.77 -74.33 152.22
C SER A 62 -47.15 -72.97 152.55
N LEU A 63 -47.64 -72.30 153.58
CA LEU A 63 -47.11 -71.02 154.05
C LEU A 63 -45.69 -71.16 154.60
N HIS A 64 -45.36 -72.29 155.24
CA HIS A 64 -43.99 -72.59 155.66
C HIS A 64 -43.11 -72.98 154.46
N ALA A 65 -43.63 -73.68 153.45
CA ALA A 65 -42.90 -73.99 152.23
C ALA A 65 -42.49 -72.71 151.48
N GLU A 66 -43.34 -71.67 151.47
CA GLU A 66 -43.05 -70.39 150.80
C GLU A 66 -42.33 -69.36 151.71
N LEU A 67 -42.69 -69.24 152.99
CA LEU A 67 -42.09 -68.27 153.93
C LEU A 67 -40.91 -68.80 154.75
N SER A 68 -40.56 -70.09 154.67
CA SER A 68 -39.30 -70.59 155.24
C SER A 68 -38.11 -69.92 154.53
N PRO A 69 -36.93 -69.88 155.17
CA PRO A 69 -35.71 -69.38 154.52
C PRO A 69 -35.39 -70.08 153.20
N VAL A 70 -35.78 -71.35 153.04
CA VAL A 70 -35.59 -72.13 151.80
C VAL A 70 -36.62 -71.74 150.73
N GLY A 71 -37.88 -71.53 151.11
CA GLY A 71 -38.93 -71.02 150.22
C GLY A 71 -38.59 -69.66 149.63
N VAL A 72 -38.28 -68.69 150.49
CA VAL A 72 -37.87 -67.34 150.07
C VAL A 72 -36.59 -67.36 149.24
N GLN A 73 -35.63 -68.24 149.55
CA GLN A 73 -34.44 -68.43 148.69
C GLN A 73 -34.78 -69.01 147.32
N ARG A 74 -35.73 -69.95 147.23
CA ARG A 74 -36.22 -70.49 145.95
C ARG A 74 -36.94 -69.42 145.12
N GLN A 75 -37.86 -68.66 145.72
CA GLN A 75 -38.54 -67.55 145.04
C GLN A 75 -37.53 -66.50 144.56
N LEU A 76 -36.56 -66.12 145.39
CA LEU A 76 -35.51 -65.18 145.04
C LEU A 76 -34.57 -65.71 143.95
N ALA A 77 -34.30 -67.03 143.93
CA ALA A 77 -33.52 -67.66 142.87
C ALA A 77 -34.30 -67.71 141.55
N GLN A 78 -35.61 -67.99 141.59
CA GLN A 78 -36.50 -67.94 140.43
C GLN A 78 -36.60 -66.52 139.86
N ALA A 79 -36.93 -65.52 140.67
CA ALA A 79 -37.00 -64.12 140.24
C ALA A 79 -35.65 -63.60 139.70
N ARG A 80 -34.52 -64.08 140.22
CA ARG A 80 -33.19 -63.80 139.66
C ARG A 80 -32.94 -64.49 138.33
N ALA A 81 -33.46 -65.70 138.11
CA ALA A 81 -33.36 -66.41 136.84
C ALA A 81 -34.26 -65.77 135.77
N GLU A 82 -35.47 -65.36 136.14
CA GLU A 82 -36.41 -64.62 135.30
C GLU A 82 -35.82 -63.27 134.90
N ALA A 83 -35.36 -62.45 135.86
CA ALA A 83 -34.68 -61.18 135.57
C ALA A 83 -33.38 -61.36 134.77
N ALA A 84 -32.63 -62.46 134.97
CA ALA A 84 -31.46 -62.76 134.15
C ALA A 84 -31.83 -63.16 132.71
N ALA A 85 -32.97 -63.82 132.50
CA ALA A 85 -33.49 -64.14 131.18
C ALA A 85 -34.04 -62.90 130.46
N GLU A 86 -34.75 -62.01 131.16
CA GLU A 86 -35.18 -60.71 130.63
C GLU A 86 -33.99 -59.83 130.25
N VAL A 87 -32.96 -59.75 131.11
CA VAL A 87 -31.73 -59.02 130.79
C VAL A 87 -30.99 -59.66 129.61
N ALA A 88 -30.92 -61.00 129.53
CA ALA A 88 -30.30 -61.68 128.39
C ALA A 88 -31.05 -61.38 127.09
N ALA A 89 -32.38 -61.45 127.08
CA ALA A 89 -33.21 -61.08 125.93
C ALA A 89 -32.98 -59.62 125.52
N ALA A 90 -32.98 -58.67 126.48
CA ALA A 90 -32.73 -57.26 126.20
C ALA A 90 -31.29 -56.95 125.77
N GLN A 91 -30.29 -57.78 126.11
CA GLN A 91 -28.96 -57.69 125.50
C GLN A 91 -28.99 -58.17 124.05
N THR A 92 -29.62 -59.33 123.78
CA THR A 92 -29.78 -59.86 122.41
C THR A 92 -30.52 -58.88 121.51
N GLU A 93 -31.69 -58.37 121.92
CA GLU A 93 -32.47 -57.38 121.14
C GLU A 93 -31.67 -56.10 120.86
N ARG A 94 -30.85 -55.63 121.82
CA ARG A 94 -29.97 -54.47 121.60
C ARG A 94 -28.87 -54.79 120.59
N ASP A 95 -28.27 -55.97 120.67
CA ASP A 95 -27.13 -56.33 119.82
C ASP A 95 -27.60 -56.69 118.39
N GLU A 96 -28.77 -57.32 118.24
CA GLU A 96 -29.48 -57.45 116.96
C GLU A 96 -29.83 -56.07 116.36
N ALA A 97 -30.45 -55.17 117.14
CA ALA A 97 -30.76 -53.81 116.68
C ALA A 97 -29.51 -52.97 116.36
N ARG A 98 -28.37 -53.31 116.96
CA ARG A 98 -27.07 -52.70 116.65
C ARG A 98 -26.51 -53.25 115.34
N ASP A 99 -26.51 -54.57 115.15
CA ASP A 99 -26.01 -55.20 113.92
C ASP A 99 -26.87 -54.76 112.71
N ASP A 100 -28.19 -54.64 112.87
CA ASP A 100 -29.10 -54.04 111.87
C ASP A 100 -28.74 -52.58 111.57
N ALA A 101 -28.40 -51.78 112.59
CA ALA A 101 -28.01 -50.38 112.41
C ALA A 101 -26.63 -50.24 111.71
N GLU A 102 -25.67 -51.10 112.04
CA GLU A 102 -24.36 -51.15 111.38
C GLU A 102 -24.48 -51.66 109.92
N ALA A 103 -25.35 -52.64 109.66
CA ALA A 103 -25.68 -53.10 108.31
C ALA A 103 -26.37 -52.00 107.48
N ALA A 104 -27.41 -51.35 108.02
CA ALA A 104 -28.10 -50.25 107.34
C ALA A 104 -27.19 -49.04 107.09
N ALA A 105 -26.25 -48.74 107.99
CA ALA A 105 -25.23 -47.74 107.78
C ALA A 105 -24.27 -48.12 106.64
N ALA A 106 -23.87 -49.40 106.56
CA ALA A 106 -23.03 -49.92 105.49
C ALA A 106 -23.75 -49.88 104.12
N ASP A 107 -25.04 -50.21 104.05
CA ASP A 107 -25.83 -50.06 102.81
C ASP A 107 -26.06 -48.60 102.42
N ALA A 108 -26.33 -47.72 103.39
CA ALA A 108 -26.40 -46.29 103.13
C ALA A 108 -25.06 -45.73 102.61
N ALA A 109 -23.92 -46.25 103.07
CA ALA A 109 -22.60 -45.90 102.53
C ALA A 109 -22.40 -46.44 101.10
N ARG A 110 -22.73 -47.72 100.85
CA ARG A 110 -22.68 -48.34 99.50
C ARG A 110 -23.53 -47.56 98.49
N ALA A 111 -24.77 -47.25 98.83
CA ALA A 111 -25.70 -46.51 97.97
C ALA A 111 -25.23 -45.08 97.70
N ARG A 112 -24.64 -44.39 98.69
CA ARG A 112 -24.05 -43.05 98.51
C ARG A 112 -22.85 -43.07 97.56
N GLU A 113 -22.01 -44.11 97.62
CA GLU A 113 -20.86 -44.21 96.73
C GLU A 113 -21.26 -44.59 95.30
N GLN A 114 -22.18 -45.54 95.14
CA GLN A 114 -22.80 -45.83 93.83
C GLN A 114 -23.44 -44.57 93.21
N ALA A 115 -24.13 -43.76 94.02
CA ALA A 115 -24.72 -42.50 93.57
C ALA A 115 -23.69 -41.38 93.28
N ARG A 116 -22.43 -41.50 93.75
CA ARG A 116 -21.31 -40.62 93.34
C ARG A 116 -20.72 -41.09 92.02
N VAL A 117 -20.42 -42.38 91.90
CA VAL A 117 -19.87 -42.98 90.66
C VAL A 117 -20.80 -42.72 89.48
N ALA A 118 -22.09 -43.03 89.62
CA ALA A 118 -23.10 -42.80 88.56
C ALA A 118 -23.30 -41.31 88.22
N ARG A 119 -22.93 -40.37 89.11
CA ARG A 119 -22.92 -38.93 88.80
C ARG A 119 -21.66 -38.53 88.03
N ALA A 120 -20.50 -39.01 88.44
CA ALA A 120 -19.25 -38.79 87.72
C ALA A 120 -19.32 -39.36 86.29
N GLU A 121 -19.78 -40.60 86.13
CA GLU A 121 -20.02 -41.22 84.82
C GLU A 121 -21.00 -40.40 83.95
N ALA A 122 -22.04 -39.82 84.57
CA ALA A 122 -22.99 -38.96 83.85
C ALA A 122 -22.42 -37.55 83.53
N ASP A 123 -21.50 -37.00 84.34
CA ASP A 123 -20.79 -35.75 84.06
C ASP A 123 -19.74 -35.95 82.96
N ASP A 124 -18.99 -37.06 82.99
CA ASP A 124 -18.02 -37.44 81.95
C ASP A 124 -18.71 -37.72 80.61
N ALA A 125 -19.80 -38.50 80.60
CA ALA A 125 -20.59 -38.76 79.40
C ALA A 125 -21.21 -37.48 78.80
N ARG A 126 -21.51 -36.46 79.62
CA ARG A 126 -21.92 -35.13 79.13
C ARG A 126 -20.76 -34.36 78.51
N GLN A 127 -19.58 -34.37 79.12
CA GLN A 127 -18.38 -33.74 78.56
C GLN A 127 -17.96 -34.38 77.23
N ASP A 128 -18.03 -35.71 77.11
CA ASP A 128 -17.77 -36.44 75.86
C ASP A 128 -18.80 -36.11 74.79
N ALA A 129 -20.09 -36.05 75.14
CA ALA A 129 -21.16 -35.66 74.21
C ALA A 129 -20.98 -34.21 73.71
N GLU A 130 -20.63 -33.27 74.60
CA GLU A 130 -20.28 -31.91 74.21
C GLU A 130 -19.04 -31.86 73.31
N GLN A 131 -17.98 -32.61 73.63
CA GLN A 131 -16.75 -32.64 72.84
C GLN A 131 -17.00 -33.25 71.46
N ALA A 132 -17.81 -34.30 71.36
CA ALA A 132 -18.27 -34.89 70.11
C ALA A 132 -19.08 -33.88 69.28
N GLY A 133 -20.00 -33.14 69.91
CA GLY A 133 -20.77 -32.06 69.27
C GLY A 133 -19.86 -30.97 68.70
N ARG A 134 -18.93 -30.44 69.50
CA ARG A 134 -17.94 -29.43 69.06
C ARG A 134 -17.06 -29.93 67.91
N ARG A 135 -16.64 -31.21 67.94
CA ARG A 135 -15.88 -31.86 66.85
C ARG A 135 -16.71 -31.99 65.57
N ALA A 136 -18.01 -32.30 65.68
CA ALA A 136 -18.92 -32.43 64.55
C ALA A 136 -19.22 -31.07 63.89
N THR A 137 -19.54 -30.03 64.66
CA THR A 137 -19.72 -28.66 64.15
C THR A 137 -18.47 -28.18 63.41
N ALA A 138 -17.29 -28.32 64.02
CA ALA A 138 -16.04 -27.92 63.38
C ALA A 138 -15.71 -28.77 62.12
N ALA A 139 -16.23 -29.99 61.99
CA ALA A 139 -16.08 -30.80 60.78
C ALA A 139 -17.03 -30.35 59.65
N ASP A 140 -18.27 -30.01 59.98
CA ASP A 140 -19.25 -29.43 59.05
C ASP A 140 -18.80 -28.05 58.56
N GLU A 141 -18.29 -27.18 59.44
CA GLU A 141 -17.66 -25.90 59.05
C GLU A 141 -16.49 -26.10 58.07
N ARG A 142 -15.58 -27.05 58.34
CA ARG A 142 -14.49 -27.38 57.41
C ARG A 142 -14.99 -27.95 56.09
N ALA A 143 -16.05 -28.75 56.09
CA ALA A 143 -16.66 -29.27 54.86
C ALA A 143 -17.24 -28.13 54.02
N ARG A 144 -18.06 -27.25 54.61
CA ARG A 144 -18.63 -26.08 53.93
C ARG A 144 -17.56 -25.14 53.37
N HIS A 145 -16.48 -24.90 54.12
CA HIS A 145 -15.34 -24.11 53.63
C HIS A 145 -14.62 -24.80 52.45
N ALA A 146 -14.44 -26.13 52.49
CA ALA A 146 -13.84 -26.87 51.38
C ALA A 146 -14.73 -26.87 50.12
N GLU A 147 -16.05 -26.95 50.28
CA GLU A 147 -17.01 -26.85 49.16
C GLU A 147 -17.05 -25.45 48.55
N ALA A 148 -17.11 -24.40 49.39
CA ALA A 148 -17.04 -23.02 48.92
C ALA A 148 -15.71 -22.73 48.17
N ALA A 149 -14.58 -23.23 48.69
CA ALA A 149 -13.28 -23.10 48.03
C ALA A 149 -13.21 -23.89 46.70
N ARG A 150 -13.79 -25.10 46.65
CA ARG A 150 -13.91 -25.91 45.42
C ARG A 150 -14.74 -25.20 44.35
N ASP A 151 -15.86 -24.60 44.74
CA ASP A 151 -16.79 -24.00 43.79
C ASP A 151 -16.32 -22.60 43.35
N GLN A 152 -15.64 -21.84 44.21
CA GLN A 152 -14.85 -20.67 43.79
C GLN A 152 -13.78 -21.07 42.76
N ALA A 153 -12.97 -22.10 43.05
CA ALA A 153 -11.93 -22.56 42.12
C ALA A 153 -12.50 -23.03 40.77
N ARG A 154 -13.71 -23.60 40.74
CA ARG A 154 -14.44 -23.92 39.50
C ARG A 154 -14.84 -22.64 38.74
N HIS A 155 -15.38 -21.63 39.43
CA HIS A 155 -15.69 -20.34 38.81
C HIS A 155 -14.44 -19.65 38.25
N ASP A 156 -13.32 -19.67 38.98
CA ASP A 156 -12.05 -19.10 38.54
C ASP A 156 -11.50 -19.81 37.29
N VAL A 157 -11.58 -21.15 37.25
CA VAL A 157 -11.19 -21.94 36.06
C VAL A 157 -12.08 -21.61 34.86
N SER A 158 -13.41 -21.61 35.01
CA SER A 158 -14.32 -21.28 33.90
C SER A 158 -14.17 -19.82 33.43
N ALA A 159 -13.83 -18.89 34.32
CA ALA A 159 -13.49 -17.51 33.95
C ALA A 159 -12.17 -17.44 33.15
N ALA A 160 -11.14 -18.18 33.58
CA ALA A 160 -9.87 -18.28 32.85
C ALA A 160 -10.03 -18.94 31.46
N GLU A 161 -10.87 -19.98 31.35
CA GLU A 161 -11.23 -20.62 30.09
C GLU A 161 -11.98 -19.66 29.15
N ALA A 162 -12.95 -18.90 29.67
CA ALA A 162 -13.67 -17.89 28.90
C ALA A 162 -12.76 -16.76 28.39
N LEU A 163 -11.86 -16.25 29.24
CA LEU A 163 -10.84 -15.25 28.88
C LEU A 163 -9.87 -15.79 27.83
N ARG A 164 -9.41 -17.03 27.98
CA ARG A 164 -8.55 -17.70 26.99
C ARG A 164 -9.27 -17.84 25.65
N ALA A 165 -10.52 -18.31 25.65
CA ALA A 165 -11.30 -18.47 24.43
C ALA A 165 -11.57 -17.12 23.74
N GLN A 166 -11.68 -16.02 24.50
CA GLN A 166 -11.74 -14.68 23.93
C GLN A 166 -10.41 -14.26 23.31
N ALA A 167 -9.30 -14.39 24.03
CA ALA A 167 -7.97 -14.06 23.51
C ALA A 167 -7.58 -14.88 22.27
N GLU A 168 -8.02 -16.13 22.16
CA GLU A 168 -7.84 -16.94 20.95
C GLU A 168 -8.70 -16.44 19.77
N ARG A 169 -9.94 -15.97 20.01
CA ARG A 169 -10.78 -15.28 19.00
C ARG A 169 -10.15 -13.96 18.55
N ASP A 170 -9.77 -13.09 19.47
CA ASP A 170 -9.20 -11.77 19.18
C ASP A 170 -7.90 -11.89 18.36
N ARG A 171 -7.04 -12.84 18.74
CA ARG A 171 -5.82 -13.19 18.00
C ARG A 171 -6.12 -13.62 16.57
N ASP A 172 -7.14 -14.46 16.37
CA ASP A 172 -7.44 -15.02 15.05
C ASP A 172 -8.23 -14.04 14.16
N GLN A 173 -9.03 -13.14 14.74
CA GLN A 173 -9.55 -11.95 14.06
C GLN A 173 -8.41 -11.04 13.59
N ALA A 174 -7.49 -10.64 14.49
CA ALA A 174 -6.35 -9.79 14.12
C ALA A 174 -5.44 -10.44 13.05
N ARG A 175 -5.38 -11.78 12.99
CA ARG A 175 -4.69 -12.53 11.93
C ARG A 175 -5.44 -12.50 10.58
N VAL A 176 -6.75 -12.35 10.57
CA VAL A 176 -7.55 -12.12 9.35
C VAL A 176 -7.34 -10.67 8.88
N GLU A 177 -7.53 -9.69 9.76
CA GLU A 177 -7.31 -8.27 9.45
C GLU A 177 -5.89 -8.01 8.88
N VAL A 178 -4.85 -8.61 9.46
CA VAL A 178 -3.47 -8.51 8.96
C VAL A 178 -3.25 -9.24 7.62
N ARG A 179 -4.06 -10.23 7.25
CA ARG A 179 -4.03 -10.84 5.90
C ARG A 179 -4.73 -9.96 4.89
N ASP A 180 -5.87 -9.39 5.25
CA ASP A 180 -6.70 -8.59 4.35
C ASP A 180 -5.98 -7.27 4.02
N LEU A 181 -5.48 -6.55 5.03
CA LEU A 181 -4.61 -5.38 4.85
C LEU A 181 -3.36 -5.68 4.03
N ARG A 182 -2.83 -6.92 4.10
CA ARG A 182 -1.70 -7.34 3.25
C ARG A 182 -2.12 -7.53 1.80
N ALA A 183 -3.29 -8.09 1.53
CA ALA A 183 -3.83 -8.29 0.19
C ALA A 183 -4.25 -6.98 -0.47
N GLU A 184 -4.87 -6.06 0.29
CA GLU A 184 -5.13 -4.68 -0.13
C GLU A 184 -3.83 -3.98 -0.54
N ARG A 185 -2.81 -3.98 0.34
CA ARG A 185 -1.50 -3.37 0.07
C ARG A 185 -0.77 -3.98 -1.13
N ASP A 186 -0.92 -5.27 -1.41
CA ASP A 186 -0.37 -5.86 -2.65
C ASP A 186 -1.21 -5.53 -3.89
N THR A 187 -2.53 -5.34 -3.74
CA THR A 187 -3.41 -4.84 -4.81
C THR A 187 -3.05 -3.39 -5.18
N GLU A 188 -2.83 -2.51 -4.20
CA GLU A 188 -2.37 -1.14 -4.46
C GLU A 188 -0.95 -1.10 -5.06
N ARG A 189 -0.05 -2.01 -4.65
CA ARG A 189 1.27 -2.15 -5.30
C ARG A 189 1.17 -2.56 -6.77
N GLN A 190 0.24 -3.46 -7.10
CA GLN A 190 -0.01 -3.82 -8.50
C GLN A 190 -0.54 -2.59 -9.26
N ARG A 191 -1.56 -1.89 -8.75
CA ARG A 191 -2.08 -0.66 -9.37
C ARG A 191 -1.02 0.42 -9.58
N VAL A 192 -0.13 0.65 -8.60
CA VAL A 192 0.99 1.59 -8.75
C VAL A 192 1.99 1.14 -9.83
N THR A 193 2.18 -0.17 -10.00
CA THR A 193 3.01 -0.74 -11.07
C THR A 193 2.34 -0.56 -12.43
N ASP A 194 1.04 -0.86 -12.54
CA ASP A 194 0.26 -0.72 -13.76
C ASP A 194 0.21 0.75 -14.23
N LEU A 195 -0.14 1.68 -13.32
CA LEU A 195 -0.11 3.13 -13.56
C LEU A 195 1.28 3.66 -13.92
N THR A 196 2.35 3.00 -13.44
CA THR A 196 3.73 3.34 -13.83
C THR A 196 4.02 2.93 -15.28
N VAL A 197 3.55 1.75 -15.69
CA VAL A 197 3.65 1.29 -17.10
C VAL A 197 2.80 2.15 -18.02
N GLU A 198 1.56 2.50 -17.64
CA GLU A 198 0.69 3.40 -18.40
C GLU A 198 1.32 4.80 -18.57
N ARG A 199 1.86 5.37 -17.50
CA ARG A 199 2.57 6.66 -17.52
C ARG A 199 3.76 6.63 -18.49
N ASP A 200 4.57 5.58 -18.44
CA ASP A 200 5.79 5.51 -19.25
C ASP A 200 5.49 5.17 -20.73
N ALA A 201 4.41 4.41 -21.00
CA ALA A 201 3.86 4.25 -22.34
C ALA A 201 3.34 5.59 -22.90
N ALA A 202 2.49 6.31 -22.15
CA ALA A 202 1.94 7.61 -22.54
C ALA A 202 3.04 8.66 -22.75
N ARG A 203 4.11 8.63 -21.93
CA ARG A 203 5.31 9.45 -22.15
C ARG A 203 6.01 9.09 -23.45
N ALA A 204 6.21 7.81 -23.73
CA ALA A 204 6.86 7.38 -24.96
C ALA A 204 6.03 7.76 -26.21
N ASP A 205 4.69 7.75 -26.12
CA ASP A 205 3.81 8.27 -27.17
C ASP A 205 3.85 9.79 -27.31
N ALA A 206 3.88 10.54 -26.21
CA ALA A 206 4.09 11.99 -26.27
C ALA A 206 5.42 12.33 -26.95
N GLU A 207 6.52 11.65 -26.60
CA GLU A 207 7.82 11.84 -27.24
C GLU A 207 7.82 11.40 -28.72
N ARG A 208 7.09 10.32 -29.09
CA ARG A 208 6.86 9.94 -30.50
C ARG A 208 6.13 11.05 -31.27
N ALA A 209 5.05 11.58 -30.70
CA ALA A 209 4.25 12.65 -31.30
C ALA A 209 5.07 13.95 -31.44
N THR A 210 5.87 14.33 -30.44
CA THR A 210 6.78 15.49 -30.52
C THR A 210 7.81 15.32 -31.63
N ARG A 211 8.44 14.14 -31.77
CA ARG A 211 9.39 13.86 -32.87
C ARG A 211 8.69 13.95 -34.24
N ALA A 212 7.54 13.31 -34.41
CA ALA A 212 6.77 13.36 -35.66
C ALA A 212 6.32 14.79 -36.03
N ALA A 213 5.96 15.61 -35.04
CA ALA A 213 5.60 17.03 -35.23
C ALA A 213 6.81 17.91 -35.58
N ALA A 214 7.98 17.65 -34.99
CA ALA A 214 9.23 18.32 -35.35
C ALA A 214 9.63 18.00 -36.80
N GLU A 215 9.63 16.72 -37.19
CA GLU A 215 9.86 16.32 -38.58
C GLU A 215 8.83 16.90 -39.56
N ALA A 216 7.56 17.00 -39.16
CA ALA A 216 6.52 17.60 -40.00
C ALA A 216 6.77 19.10 -40.21
N THR A 217 7.19 19.81 -39.16
CA THR A 217 7.62 21.21 -39.22
C THR A 217 8.84 21.38 -40.13
N GLU A 218 9.85 20.51 -40.02
CA GLU A 218 11.00 20.51 -40.92
C GLU A 218 10.61 20.24 -42.38
N ARG A 219 9.75 19.24 -42.64
CA ARG A 219 9.25 18.92 -43.98
C ARG A 219 8.51 20.12 -44.57
N ALA A 220 7.67 20.79 -43.78
CA ALA A 220 6.99 22.03 -44.19
C ALA A 220 7.98 23.16 -44.48
N GLY A 221 9.02 23.33 -43.66
CA GLY A 221 10.09 24.31 -43.89
C GLY A 221 10.89 24.04 -45.17
N ARG A 222 11.22 22.77 -45.47
CA ARG A 222 11.85 22.37 -46.73
C ARG A 222 10.96 22.68 -47.93
N TRP A 223 9.69 22.25 -47.92
CA TRP A 223 8.72 22.59 -48.97
C TRP A 223 8.54 24.11 -49.15
N GLN A 224 8.54 24.89 -48.06
CA GLN A 224 8.46 26.35 -48.13
C GLN A 224 9.72 26.97 -48.77
N ALA A 225 10.91 26.46 -48.45
CA ALA A 225 12.16 26.88 -49.08
C ALA A 225 12.21 26.51 -50.57
N GLU A 226 11.78 25.30 -50.94
CA GLU A 226 11.65 24.85 -52.33
C GLU A 226 10.66 25.72 -53.11
N VAL A 227 9.48 26.02 -52.54
CA VAL A 227 8.50 26.94 -53.16
C VAL A 227 9.06 28.36 -53.30
N GLN A 228 9.88 28.84 -52.37
CA GLN A 228 10.60 30.11 -52.52
C GLN A 228 11.70 30.04 -53.59
N ASP A 229 12.37 28.91 -53.76
CA ASP A 229 13.38 28.70 -54.79
C ASP A 229 12.76 28.65 -56.19
N VAL A 230 11.72 27.83 -56.38
CA VAL A 230 10.93 27.79 -57.62
C VAL A 230 10.35 29.17 -57.95
N ARG A 231 9.89 29.96 -56.97
CA ARG A 231 9.49 31.37 -57.20
C ARG A 231 10.65 32.23 -57.67
N ARG A 232 11.85 32.12 -57.06
CA ARG A 232 13.06 32.84 -57.51
C ARG A 232 13.48 32.42 -58.92
N GLN A 233 13.44 31.13 -59.25
CA GLN A 233 13.70 30.61 -60.60
C GLN A 233 12.68 31.13 -61.63
N ILE A 234 11.39 31.20 -61.26
CA ILE A 234 10.34 31.77 -62.13
C ILE A 234 10.57 33.26 -62.39
N GLU A 235 10.94 34.05 -61.39
CA GLU A 235 11.25 35.47 -61.59
C GLU A 235 12.56 35.69 -62.36
N GLN A 236 13.57 34.84 -62.17
CA GLN A 236 14.78 34.83 -63.01
C GLN A 236 14.43 34.51 -64.48
N ALA A 237 13.69 33.43 -64.74
CA ALA A 237 13.24 33.06 -66.08
C ALA A 237 12.33 34.14 -66.72
N ARG A 238 11.54 34.87 -65.93
CA ARG A 238 10.79 36.06 -66.38
C ARG A 238 11.71 37.21 -66.75
N ALA A 239 12.76 37.46 -65.96
CA ALA A 239 13.77 38.49 -66.26
C ALA A 239 14.61 38.13 -67.50
N ASP A 240 14.97 36.86 -67.70
CA ASP A 240 15.66 36.39 -68.92
C ASP A 240 14.75 36.41 -70.15
N ALA A 241 13.47 36.05 -70.00
CA ALA A 241 12.47 36.25 -71.05
C ALA A 241 12.20 37.73 -71.35
N ALA A 242 12.43 38.65 -70.39
CA ALA A 242 12.38 40.09 -70.63
C ALA A 242 13.65 40.61 -71.32
N ARG A 243 14.85 40.18 -70.88
CA ARG A 243 16.14 40.48 -71.52
C ARG A 243 16.15 40.05 -72.98
N THR A 244 15.87 38.78 -73.26
CA THR A 244 15.85 38.24 -74.63
C THR A 244 14.79 38.91 -75.53
N ARG A 245 13.66 39.36 -74.99
CA ARG A 245 12.67 40.18 -75.73
C ARG A 245 13.18 41.60 -75.99
N ALA A 246 13.89 42.23 -75.05
CA ALA A 246 14.50 43.54 -75.26
C ALA A 246 15.63 43.45 -76.30
N GLU A 247 16.52 42.47 -76.17
CA GLU A 247 17.57 42.15 -77.15
C GLU A 247 17.01 41.85 -78.54
N ALA A 248 15.91 41.10 -78.63
CA ALA A 248 15.20 40.86 -79.90
C ALA A 248 14.57 42.15 -80.47
N ALA A 249 14.03 43.03 -79.63
CA ALA A 249 13.51 44.33 -80.04
C ALA A 249 14.63 45.29 -80.49
N ASP A 250 15.80 45.26 -79.84
CA ASP A 250 16.98 46.03 -80.25
C ASP A 250 17.63 45.46 -81.51
N ALA A 251 17.67 44.14 -81.68
CA ALA A 251 18.06 43.50 -82.93
C ALA A 251 17.08 43.83 -84.07
N ALA A 252 15.77 43.94 -83.80
CA ALA A 252 14.78 44.41 -84.77
C ALA A 252 14.98 45.90 -85.12
N ARG A 253 15.21 46.77 -84.13
CA ARG A 253 15.57 48.18 -84.33
C ARG A 253 16.86 48.34 -85.14
N ALA A 254 17.88 47.53 -84.86
CA ALA A 254 19.15 47.55 -85.58
C ALA A 254 19.01 47.06 -87.03
N ARG A 255 18.19 46.03 -87.28
CA ARG A 255 17.81 45.60 -88.64
C ARG A 255 17.08 46.70 -89.39
N GLU A 256 16.05 47.30 -88.78
CA GLU A 256 15.31 48.41 -89.40
C GLU A 256 16.21 49.62 -89.71
N GLN A 257 17.18 49.93 -88.84
CA GLN A 257 18.21 50.95 -89.11
C GLN A 257 19.16 50.55 -90.26
N ALA A 258 19.57 49.29 -90.33
CA ALA A 258 20.43 48.77 -91.38
C ALA A 258 19.73 48.71 -92.75
N ASP A 259 18.44 48.36 -92.78
CA ASP A 259 17.63 48.34 -93.99
C ASP A 259 17.31 49.78 -94.45
N ARG A 260 16.92 50.69 -93.55
CA ARG A 260 16.85 52.14 -93.87
C ARG A 260 18.19 52.72 -94.34
N ALA A 261 19.33 52.16 -93.92
CA ALA A 261 20.65 52.55 -94.41
C ALA A 261 20.94 51.95 -95.81
N ARG A 262 20.48 50.73 -96.10
CA ARG A 262 20.49 50.15 -97.46
C ARG A 262 19.62 50.94 -98.41
N ASP A 263 18.40 51.31 -98.02
CA ASP A 263 17.48 52.10 -98.86
C ASP A 263 18.13 53.43 -99.25
N ARG A 264 18.73 54.12 -98.29
CA ARG A 264 19.51 55.35 -98.53
C ARG A 264 20.73 55.11 -99.43
N ALA A 265 21.44 54.01 -99.25
CA ALA A 265 22.59 53.64 -100.09
C ALA A 265 22.17 53.26 -101.52
N GLN A 266 21.01 52.62 -101.70
CA GLN A 266 20.43 52.35 -103.02
C GLN A 266 19.97 53.63 -103.70
N VAL A 267 19.26 54.53 -103.00
CA VAL A 267 18.88 55.84 -103.55
C VAL A 267 20.11 56.66 -103.93
N ALA A 268 21.17 56.67 -103.11
CA ALA A 268 22.42 57.35 -103.42
C ALA A 268 23.19 56.68 -104.58
N ALA A 269 23.16 55.35 -104.72
CA ALA A 269 23.73 54.64 -105.86
C ALA A 269 22.96 54.92 -107.15
N GLN A 270 21.63 54.92 -107.09
CA GLN A 270 20.74 55.27 -108.20
C GLN A 270 21.04 56.69 -108.68
N GLN A 271 21.07 57.68 -107.77
CA GLN A 271 21.45 59.06 -108.07
C GLN A 271 22.87 59.19 -108.65
N ALA A 272 23.81 58.36 -108.21
CA ALA A 272 25.17 58.35 -108.75
C ALA A 272 25.24 57.74 -110.16
N ASP A 273 24.43 56.73 -110.47
CA ASP A 273 24.35 56.12 -111.81
C ASP A 273 23.49 56.95 -112.79
N ASP A 274 22.47 57.65 -112.30
CA ASP A 274 21.72 58.66 -113.06
C ASP A 274 22.66 59.83 -113.43
N ALA A 275 23.40 60.38 -112.46
CA ALA A 275 24.40 61.43 -112.72
C ALA A 275 25.56 60.96 -113.63
N ARG A 276 25.92 59.67 -113.62
CA ARG A 276 26.86 59.08 -114.58
C ARG A 276 26.27 59.00 -115.98
N GLN A 277 24.98 58.69 -116.12
CA GLN A 277 24.29 58.69 -117.41
C GLN A 277 24.19 60.10 -117.98
N GLU A 278 23.79 61.09 -117.17
CA GLU A 278 23.80 62.51 -117.57
C GLU A 278 25.21 62.98 -118.00
N ALA A 279 26.25 62.65 -117.23
CA ALA A 279 27.63 62.97 -117.58
C ALA A 279 28.11 62.24 -118.85
N ALA A 280 27.68 61.00 -119.07
CA ALA A 280 28.01 60.24 -120.28
C ALA A 280 27.31 60.81 -121.52
N GLU A 281 26.04 61.20 -121.42
CA GLU A 281 25.31 61.92 -122.48
C GLU A 281 25.96 63.26 -122.80
N LEU A 282 26.28 64.07 -121.78
CA LEU A 282 26.93 65.36 -121.96
C LEU A 282 28.30 65.19 -122.64
N ALA A 283 29.07 64.19 -122.23
CA ALA A 283 30.33 63.82 -122.85
C ALA A 283 30.19 63.17 -124.24
N ALA A 284 28.99 62.68 -124.62
CA ALA A 284 28.70 62.24 -125.99
C ALA A 284 28.36 63.43 -126.89
N ARG A 285 27.55 64.38 -126.40
CA ARG A 285 27.22 65.65 -127.09
C ARG A 285 28.49 66.48 -127.35
N LEU A 286 29.33 66.69 -126.34
CA LEU A 286 30.61 67.38 -126.47
C LEU A 286 31.59 66.68 -127.44
N ARG A 287 31.55 65.34 -127.54
CA ARG A 287 32.34 64.60 -128.56
C ARG A 287 31.79 64.81 -129.97
N ALA A 288 30.49 64.90 -130.16
CA ALA A 288 29.88 65.21 -131.45
C ALA A 288 30.21 66.64 -131.90
N GLU A 289 30.18 67.61 -130.98
CA GLU A 289 30.58 69.00 -131.23
C GLU A 289 32.08 69.13 -131.56
N LEU A 290 32.94 68.38 -130.85
CA LEU A 290 34.38 68.28 -131.19
C LEU A 290 34.63 67.61 -132.55
N ALA A 291 33.84 66.60 -132.93
CA ALA A 291 33.93 65.98 -134.25
C ALA A 291 33.48 66.94 -135.37
N ALA A 292 32.39 67.69 -135.16
CA ALA A 292 31.90 68.68 -136.11
C ALA A 292 32.89 69.84 -136.30
N THR A 293 33.49 70.35 -135.22
CA THR A 293 34.50 71.42 -135.28
C THR A 293 35.83 70.94 -135.87
N ALA A 294 36.24 69.69 -135.63
CA ALA A 294 37.38 69.08 -136.31
C ALA A 294 37.14 68.95 -137.83
N ALA A 295 35.96 68.47 -138.25
CA ALA A 295 35.61 68.39 -139.66
C ALA A 295 35.61 69.79 -140.34
N HIS A 296 35.07 70.81 -139.67
CA HIS A 296 35.08 72.19 -140.18
C HIS A 296 36.50 72.77 -140.30
N ARG A 297 37.38 72.52 -139.33
CA ARG A 297 38.82 72.84 -139.41
C ARG A 297 39.47 72.16 -140.62
N ASP A 298 39.13 70.90 -140.89
CA ASP A 298 39.76 70.14 -141.96
C ASP A 298 39.30 70.63 -143.35
N THR A 299 38.04 71.05 -143.50
CA THR A 299 37.57 71.82 -144.67
C THR A 299 38.37 73.12 -144.86
N LEU A 300 38.47 73.95 -143.82
CA LEU A 300 39.24 75.22 -143.87
C LEU A 300 40.73 74.99 -144.18
N THR A 301 41.29 73.85 -143.76
CA THR A 301 42.68 73.48 -144.05
C THR A 301 42.87 73.08 -145.51
N ALA A 302 41.89 72.39 -146.12
CA ALA A 302 41.89 72.08 -147.55
C ALA A 302 41.71 73.35 -148.40
N GLU A 303 40.84 74.27 -147.99
CA GLU A 303 40.66 75.57 -148.65
C GLU A 303 41.94 76.42 -148.59
N LEU A 304 42.62 76.47 -147.43
CA LEU A 304 43.90 77.16 -147.27
C LEU A 304 45.02 76.54 -148.14
N ALA A 305 45.03 75.22 -148.32
CA ALA A 305 45.96 74.54 -149.21
C ALA A 305 45.71 74.90 -150.68
N ALA A 306 44.45 74.89 -151.11
CA ALA A 306 44.05 75.31 -152.46
C ALA A 306 44.42 76.78 -152.73
N ALA A 307 44.16 77.68 -151.77
CA ALA A 307 44.52 79.09 -151.86
C ALA A 307 46.05 79.29 -152.02
N ARG A 308 46.87 78.61 -151.20
CA ARG A 308 48.34 78.64 -151.32
C ARG A 308 48.84 78.12 -152.66
N GLN A 309 48.24 77.07 -153.20
CA GLN A 309 48.61 76.51 -154.49
C GLN A 309 48.25 77.47 -155.66
N ALA A 310 47.15 78.22 -155.53
CA ALA A 310 46.83 79.32 -156.44
C ALA A 310 47.84 80.48 -156.34
N THR A 311 48.25 80.86 -155.13
CA THR A 311 49.29 81.89 -154.91
C THR A 311 50.62 81.51 -155.55
N ALA A 312 51.13 80.30 -155.29
CA ALA A 312 52.38 79.81 -155.89
C ALA A 312 52.32 79.74 -157.43
N THR A 313 51.13 79.45 -157.99
CA THR A 313 50.91 79.49 -159.45
C THR A 313 51.01 80.92 -159.99
N ALA A 314 50.49 81.92 -159.28
CA ALA A 314 50.61 83.33 -159.66
C ALA A 314 52.05 83.87 -159.50
N GLU A 315 52.75 83.50 -158.43
CA GLU A 315 54.16 83.85 -158.21
C GLU A 315 55.08 83.30 -159.31
N GLY A 316 54.83 82.08 -159.77
CA GLY A 316 55.51 81.49 -160.94
C GLY A 316 55.26 82.27 -162.23
N GLN A 317 54.04 82.76 -162.45
CA GLN A 317 53.69 83.60 -163.60
C GLN A 317 54.36 84.99 -163.54
N VAL A 318 54.40 85.62 -162.36
CA VAL A 318 55.12 86.89 -162.15
C VAL A 318 56.62 86.71 -162.45
N THR A 319 57.24 85.68 -161.89
CA THR A 319 58.66 85.38 -162.10
C THR A 319 58.99 85.16 -163.57
N ALA A 320 58.13 84.42 -164.30
CA ALA A 320 58.29 84.19 -165.73
C ALA A 320 58.11 85.47 -166.59
N LEU A 321 57.34 86.45 -166.12
CA LEU A 321 57.22 87.77 -166.77
C LEU A 321 58.44 88.65 -166.49
N THR A 322 58.99 88.66 -165.27
CA THR A 322 60.21 89.40 -164.93
C THR A 322 61.40 88.95 -165.78
N VAL A 323 61.64 87.64 -165.92
CA VAL A 323 62.72 87.09 -166.76
C VAL A 323 62.58 87.52 -168.24
N ARG A 324 61.36 87.70 -168.74
CA ARG A 324 61.12 88.21 -170.10
C ARG A 324 61.33 89.72 -170.23
N LEU A 325 61.24 90.47 -169.14
CA LEU A 325 61.55 91.91 -169.11
C LEU A 325 63.07 92.14 -169.15
N ASP A 326 63.82 91.49 -168.26
CA ASP A 326 65.30 91.57 -168.21
C ASP A 326 65.93 91.20 -169.55
N ALA A 327 65.41 90.18 -170.24
CA ALA A 327 65.86 89.78 -171.58
C ALA A 327 65.64 90.90 -172.62
N ALA A 328 64.47 91.55 -172.61
CA ALA A 328 64.14 92.63 -173.53
C ALA A 328 64.96 93.90 -173.26
N GLU A 329 65.28 94.20 -171.99
CA GLU A 329 66.17 95.31 -171.64
C GLU A 329 67.63 95.00 -172.01
N THR A 330 68.06 93.75 -171.89
CA THR A 330 69.40 93.31 -172.33
C THR A 330 69.56 93.47 -173.85
N ASP A 331 68.55 93.10 -174.64
CA ASP A 331 68.54 93.31 -176.10
C ASP A 331 68.54 94.80 -176.48
N ARG A 332 67.79 95.65 -175.75
CA ARG A 332 67.80 97.11 -175.91
C ARG A 332 69.21 97.68 -175.72
N ASP A 333 69.89 97.28 -174.65
CA ASP A 333 71.21 97.82 -174.30
C ASP A 333 72.32 97.23 -175.19
N ALA A 334 72.11 96.03 -175.76
CA ALA A 334 72.94 95.51 -176.83
C ALA A 334 72.78 96.32 -178.14
N ALA A 335 71.55 96.71 -178.48
CA ALA A 335 71.27 97.56 -179.65
C ALA A 335 71.88 98.97 -179.50
N GLN A 336 71.73 99.61 -178.33
CA GLN A 336 72.33 100.93 -178.06
C GLN A 336 73.86 100.91 -178.20
N ARG A 337 74.54 99.86 -177.72
CA ARG A 337 76.01 99.71 -177.89
C ARG A 337 76.42 99.59 -179.37
N ARG A 338 75.62 98.92 -180.22
CA ARG A 338 75.87 98.89 -181.67
C ARG A 338 75.70 100.27 -182.33
N VAL A 339 74.78 101.10 -181.84
CA VAL A 339 74.60 102.48 -182.35
C VAL A 339 75.79 103.37 -181.95
N ALA A 340 76.27 103.28 -180.72
CA ALA A 340 77.47 104.01 -180.28
C ALA A 340 78.71 103.64 -181.12
N GLN A 341 78.94 102.34 -181.32
CA GLN A 341 80.09 101.83 -182.09
C GLN A 341 80.04 102.21 -183.58
N LEU A 342 78.86 102.48 -184.15
CA LEU A 342 78.70 103.04 -185.49
C LEU A 342 78.97 104.56 -185.54
N GLY A 343 78.80 105.29 -184.44
CA GLY A 343 79.08 106.72 -184.35
C GLY A 343 80.58 107.04 -184.29
N ASP A 344 81.33 106.31 -183.48
CA ASP A 344 82.75 106.59 -183.22
C ASP A 344 83.60 106.54 -184.50
N GLN A 345 83.45 105.51 -185.35
CA GLN A 345 84.40 105.25 -186.44
C GLN A 345 83.97 105.78 -187.83
N VAL A 346 82.75 106.32 -187.94
CA VAL A 346 82.45 107.30 -189.01
C VAL A 346 83.24 108.60 -188.79
N SER A 347 83.57 108.91 -187.53
CA SER A 347 84.40 110.08 -187.19
C SER A 347 85.89 109.86 -187.49
N ASP A 348 86.42 108.65 -187.31
CA ASP A 348 87.77 108.28 -187.81
C ASP A 348 87.89 108.44 -189.33
N LEU A 349 86.84 108.04 -190.08
CA LEU A 349 86.78 108.20 -191.54
C LEU A 349 86.86 109.68 -191.97
N ALA A 350 86.26 110.59 -191.19
CA ALA A 350 86.28 112.03 -191.45
C ALA A 350 87.63 112.68 -191.09
N LEU A 351 88.27 112.25 -190.00
CA LEU A 351 89.52 112.84 -189.51
C LEU A 351 90.73 112.54 -190.42
N ALA A 352 90.75 111.38 -191.08
CA ALA A 352 91.77 111.03 -192.07
C ALA A 352 91.66 111.86 -193.37
N LEU A 353 90.44 112.17 -193.82
CA LEU A 353 90.19 112.97 -195.03
C LEU A 353 90.66 114.43 -194.90
N ALA A 354 90.79 114.95 -193.68
CA ALA A 354 91.07 116.36 -193.42
C ALA A 354 92.56 116.79 -193.52
N ARG A 355 93.48 115.93 -194.02
CA ARG A 355 94.93 116.21 -194.04
C ARG A 355 95.65 116.00 -195.39
N LEU A 356 94.91 116.09 -196.50
CA LEU A 356 95.45 116.09 -197.88
C LEU A 356 94.92 117.31 -198.68
N GLY A 357 95.66 118.44 -198.71
CA GLY A 357 95.43 119.52 -199.71
C GLY A 357 95.85 120.96 -199.31
N PRO A 358 96.10 121.87 -200.30
CA PRO A 358 97.02 123.03 -200.16
C PRO A 358 96.43 124.41 -200.63
N THR A 359 97.17 125.50 -200.91
CA THR A 359 98.06 126.37 -200.10
C THR A 359 98.11 127.78 -200.75
N PRO A 360 98.23 128.92 -200.03
CA PRO A 360 98.29 130.26 -200.64
C PRO A 360 99.72 130.77 -200.93
N THR A 361 100.01 130.99 -202.22
CA THR A 361 101.19 131.68 -202.81
C THR A 361 102.58 131.04 -202.61
N GLY A 362 103.22 130.66 -203.74
CA GLY A 362 104.61 130.18 -203.81
C GLY A 362 104.73 128.79 -204.45
N GLY A 363 104.78 128.73 -205.79
CA GLY A 363 104.58 127.50 -206.57
C GLY A 363 103.17 127.51 -207.20
N ALA A 364 102.93 127.98 -208.43
CA ALA A 364 103.57 127.69 -209.72
C ALA A 364 103.18 126.29 -210.27
N ASP A 365 102.69 126.14 -211.50
CA ASP A 365 102.19 127.16 -212.45
C ASP A 365 101.31 126.51 -213.55
N THR A 366 101.14 127.22 -214.67
CA THR A 366 100.91 126.69 -216.02
C THR A 366 101.61 125.37 -216.35
#